data_AF-A0A258FEA1-F1
#
_entry.id   AF-A0A258FEA1-F1
#
_cell.length_a   1.000
_cell.length_b   1.000
_cell.length_c   1.000
_cell.angle_alpha   90.00
_cell.angle_beta   90.00
_cell.angle_gamma   90.00
#
_symmetry.space_group_name_H-M   'P 1'
#
loop_
_entity.id
_entity.type
_entity.pdbx_description
1 polymer ?
#
loop_
_entity_poly.entity_id
_entity_poly.type
_entity_poly.pdbx_seq_one_letter_code
_entity_poly.pdbx_strand_id
1 'polypeptide(L)'
;MSAATASSTDLATVFVRLLDEGTDVWRPVQAHRLGETTYRLADESVPEDEAWSFQPGDIVVVEQRQDGQSLIAVARAMDFDERSWASRRMAS
;
A
#
# COMPACT_ATOMS: atom_id res chain seq x y z
N MET A 1 3.21 -6.50 -32.51
CA MET A 1 2.35 -6.56 -31.32
C MET A 1 3.19 -7.08 -30.17
N SER A 2 3.43 -6.29 -29.12
CA SER A 2 3.65 -6.77 -27.74
C SER A 2 3.95 -5.61 -26.80
N ALA A 3 2.96 -5.32 -25.96
CA ALA A 3 3.00 -4.67 -24.65
C ALA A 3 3.99 -3.51 -24.42
N ALA A 4 3.54 -2.28 -24.66
CA ALA A 4 3.82 -1.23 -23.71
C ALA A 4 2.87 -1.44 -22.53
N THR A 5 3.29 -2.19 -21.49
CA THR A 5 2.69 -1.99 -20.17
C THR A 5 3.20 -0.64 -19.71
N ALA A 6 2.51 0.41 -20.13
CA ALA A 6 2.79 1.76 -19.69
C ALA A 6 2.71 1.75 -18.16
N SER A 7 3.87 1.95 -17.53
CA SER A 7 3.99 2.42 -16.16
C SER A 7 3.16 3.71 -16.05
N SER A 8 1.88 3.59 -15.70
CA SER A 8 1.14 4.74 -15.22
C SER A 8 1.70 4.99 -13.83
N THR A 9 2.72 5.85 -13.75
CA THR A 9 3.36 6.29 -12.51
C THR A 9 2.42 7.21 -11.75
N ASP A 10 1.25 6.69 -11.37
CA ASP A 10 0.35 7.36 -10.44
C ASP A 10 0.94 7.17 -9.04
N LEU A 11 1.75 8.15 -8.65
CA LEU A 11 2.27 8.29 -7.29
C LEU A 11 1.18 8.87 -6.40
N ALA A 12 0.97 8.24 -5.26
CA ALA A 12 0.11 8.73 -4.20
C ALA A 12 0.86 8.73 -2.88
N THR A 13 0.47 9.64 -1.98
CA THR A 13 0.96 9.63 -0.60
C THR A 13 0.11 8.66 0.21
N VAL A 14 0.76 7.62 0.73
CA VAL A 14 0.15 6.64 1.64
C VAL A 14 0.76 6.84 3.02
N PHE A 15 -0.09 6.91 4.04
CA PHE A 15 0.31 7.08 5.41
C PHE A 15 0.53 5.72 6.07
N VAL A 16 1.76 5.49 6.53
CA VAL A 16 2.17 4.28 7.26
C VAL A 16 2.27 4.60 8.74
N ARG A 17 1.68 3.76 9.59
CA ARG A 17 1.73 3.94 11.04
C ARG A 17 3.13 3.62 11.57
N LEU A 18 3.67 4.53 12.39
CA LEU A 18 4.87 4.28 13.17
C LEU A 18 4.50 3.48 14.42
N LEU A 19 5.23 2.40 14.65
CA LEU A 19 5.20 1.58 15.84
C LEU A 19 6.08 2.24 16.91
N ASP A 20 5.82 1.93 18.17
CA ASP A 20 6.66 2.31 19.32
C ASP A 20 6.78 3.82 19.68
N GLU A 21 6.01 4.69 19.02
CA GLU A 21 5.95 6.14 19.35
C GLU A 21 5.11 6.48 20.61
N GLY A 22 4.43 5.48 21.20
CA GLY A 22 3.53 5.68 22.35
C GLY A 22 2.24 6.47 22.04
N THR A 23 2.07 6.94 20.80
CA THR A 23 0.88 7.61 20.27
C THR A 23 0.67 7.25 18.79
N ASP A 24 -0.50 7.59 18.23
CA ASP A 24 -0.80 7.32 16.82
C ASP A 24 -0.09 8.31 15.89
N VAL A 25 1.14 7.97 15.51
CA VAL A 25 1.95 8.72 14.53
C VAL A 25 1.90 8.04 13.17
N TRP A 26 1.78 8.87 12.12
CA TRP A 26 1.67 8.42 10.73
C TRP A 26 2.74 9.10 9.89
N ARG A 27 3.51 8.30 9.16
CA ARG A 27 4.53 8.76 8.21
C ARG A 27 3.96 8.81 6.80
N PRO A 28 4.04 9.93 6.07
CA PRO A 28 3.71 9.97 4.66
C PRO A 28 4.82 9.27 3.87
N VAL A 29 4.44 8.29 3.05
CA VAL A 29 5.32 7.47 2.22
C VAL A 29 4.82 7.56 0.78
N GLN A 30 5.72 7.73 -0.18
CA GLN A 30 5.32 7.70 -1.59
C GLN A 30 4.98 6.27 -2.00
N ALA A 31 3.93 6.09 -2.77
CA ALA A 31 3.52 4.76 -3.22
C ALA A 31 3.03 4.79 -4.67
N HIS A 32 3.40 3.75 -5.41
CA HIS A 32 2.92 3.52 -6.76
C HIS A 32 1.56 2.83 -6.71
N ARG A 33 0.55 3.43 -7.34
CA ARG A 33 -0.77 2.83 -7.46
C ARG A 33 -0.72 1.62 -8.40
N LEU A 34 -1.12 0.45 -7.90
CA LEU A 34 -1.24 -0.79 -8.68
C LEU A 34 -2.70 -1.13 -9.02
N GLY A 35 -3.66 -0.68 -8.19
CA GLY A 35 -5.08 -0.94 -8.35
C GLY A 35 -5.95 0.11 -7.65
N GLU A 36 -7.23 -0.19 -7.46
CA GLU A 36 -8.15 0.76 -6.81
C GLU A 36 -7.78 1.06 -5.37
N THR A 37 -7.45 0.03 -4.60
CA THR A 37 -7.05 0.11 -3.19
C THR A 37 -5.66 -0.46 -2.93
N THR A 38 -4.95 -0.88 -3.99
CA THR A 38 -3.65 -1.56 -3.86
C THR A 38 -2.51 -0.67 -4.33
N TYR A 39 -1.51 -0.50 -3.48
CA TYR A 39 -0.38 0.40 -3.71
C TYR A 39 0.92 -0.29 -3.31
N ARG A 40 2.01 -0.05 -4.04
CA ARG A 40 3.36 -0.47 -3.64
C ARG A 40 4.09 0.72 -3.02
N LEU A 41 4.52 0.58 -1.77
CA LEU A 41 5.35 1.58 -1.12
C LEU A 41 6.67 1.74 -1.91
N ALA A 42 7.09 2.98 -2.11
CA ALA A 42 8.35 3.30 -2.79
C ALA A 42 9.52 2.69 -2.02
N ASP A 43 10.58 2.34 -2.76
CA ASP A 43 11.83 1.84 -2.19
C ASP A 43 12.60 3.02 -1.55
N GLU A 44 12.23 3.35 -0.32
CA GLU A 44 12.84 4.38 0.53
C GLU A 44 13.64 3.74 1.67
N SER A 45 14.60 4.47 2.26
CA SER A 45 15.31 4.00 3.46
C SER A 45 14.53 4.36 4.72
N VAL A 46 14.18 3.37 5.54
CA VAL A 46 13.59 3.60 6.86
C VAL A 46 14.69 4.08 7.82
N PRO A 47 14.53 5.22 8.51
CA PRO A 47 15.46 5.64 9.55
C PRO A 47 15.58 4.58 10.65
N GLU A 48 16.79 4.39 11.19
CA GLU A 48 17.07 3.33 12.19
C GLU A 48 16.26 3.47 13.49
N ASP A 49 15.87 4.70 13.82
CA ASP A 49 15.06 5.04 15.00
C ASP A 49 13.55 4.93 14.74
N GLU A 50 13.10 4.62 13.52
CA GLU A 50 11.68 4.52 13.17
C GLU A 50 11.27 3.06 12.92
N ALA A 51 10.23 2.61 13.62
CA ALA A 51 9.64 1.29 13.37
C ALA A 51 8.35 1.43 12.54
N TRP A 52 8.37 1.05 11.26
CA TRP A 52 7.18 1.19 10.39
C TRP A 52 6.32 -0.08 10.40
N SER A 53 4.98 0.10 10.40
CA SER A 53 4.02 -1.03 10.29
C SER A 53 4.13 -1.77 8.95
N PHE A 54 4.56 -1.06 7.90
CA PHE A 54 4.77 -1.60 6.55
C PHE A 54 6.12 -1.10 6.02
N GLN A 55 6.84 -1.95 5.31
CA GLN A 55 8.21 -1.66 4.88
C GLN A 55 8.22 -1.12 3.44
N PRO A 56 9.23 -0.31 3.07
CA PRO A 56 9.49 0.06 1.68
C PRO A 56 9.47 -1.15 0.75
N GLY A 57 8.84 -0.99 -0.42
CA GLY A 57 8.64 -2.08 -1.38
C GLY A 57 7.46 -3.01 -1.07
N ASP A 58 6.88 -2.97 0.14
CA ASP A 58 5.66 -3.73 0.45
C ASP A 58 4.50 -3.28 -0.44
N ILE A 59 3.72 -4.25 -0.90
CA ILE A 59 2.43 -3.99 -1.53
C ILE A 59 1.38 -3.97 -0.42
N VAL A 60 0.66 -2.87 -0.29
CA VAL A 60 -0.32 -2.61 0.76
C VAL A 60 -1.70 -2.33 0.19
N VAL A 61 -2.73 -2.69 0.96
CA VAL A 61 -4.10 -2.23 0.77
C VAL A 61 -4.28 -0.94 1.56
N VAL A 62 -4.89 0.07 0.93
CA VAL A 62 -5.15 1.37 1.53
C VAL A 62 -6.62 1.63 1.74
N GLU A 63 -6.93 2.41 2.77
CA GLU A 63 -8.25 2.96 3.03
C GLU A 63 -8.20 4.48 3.06
N GLN A 64 -9.32 5.13 2.71
CA GLN A 64 -9.46 6.56 2.93
C GLN A 64 -9.74 6.80 4.41
N ARG A 65 -8.96 7.69 5.01
CA ARG A 65 -9.22 8.17 6.36
C ARG A 65 -10.52 8.99 6.38
N GLN A 66 -11.13 9.13 7.56
CA GLN A 66 -12.38 9.90 7.75
C GLN A 66 -12.28 11.38 7.33
N ASP A 67 -11.06 11.90 7.14
CA ASP A 67 -10.83 13.24 6.57
C ASP A 67 -11.13 13.31 5.05
N GLY A 68 -11.30 12.17 4.39
CA GLY A 68 -11.58 12.05 2.95
C GLY A 68 -10.41 12.43 2.03
N GLN A 69 -9.24 12.73 2.60
CA GLN A 69 -8.09 13.25 1.86
C GLN A 69 -6.83 12.39 2.00
N SER A 70 -6.75 11.60 3.07
CA SER A 70 -5.56 10.80 3.38
C SER A 70 -5.79 9.32 3.09
N LEU A 71 -4.84 8.67 2.42
CA LEU A 71 -4.82 7.20 2.25
C LEU A 71 -3.96 6.57 3.34
N ILE A 72 -4.49 5.65 4.12
CA ILE A 72 -3.74 4.93 5.16
C ILE A 72 -3.50 3.48 4.74
N ALA A 73 -2.30 2.96 4.99
CA ALA A 73 -2.03 1.54 4.80
C ALA A 73 -2.66 0.73 5.94
N VAL A 74 -3.46 -0.29 5.61
CA VAL A 74 -4.19 -1.09 6.60
C VAL A 74 -3.84 -2.58 6.58
N ALA A 75 -3.33 -3.10 5.46
CA ALA A 75 -2.94 -4.51 5.32
C ALA A 75 -1.88 -4.70 4.22
N ARG A 76 -1.12 -5.80 4.27
CA ARG A 76 -0.27 -6.22 3.13
C ARG A 76 -1.11 -6.94 2.10
N ALA A 77 -0.88 -6.66 0.82
CA ALA A 77 -1.55 -7.35 -0.27
C ALA A 77 -1.10 -8.82 -0.41
N MET A 78 0.03 -9.25 0.16
CA MET A 78 0.39 -10.67 0.18
C MET A 78 -0.49 -11.49 1.13
N ASP A 79 -1.13 -10.86 2.10
CA ASP A 79 -2.22 -11.46 2.88
C ASP A 79 -3.55 -11.48 2.09
N PHE A 80 -3.59 -10.79 0.94
CA PHE A 80 -4.68 -10.82 -0.03
C PHE A 80 -4.36 -11.85 -1.12
N ASP A 81 -4.55 -13.13 -0.80
CA ASP A 81 -4.32 -14.24 -1.74
C ASP A 81 -5.21 -14.07 -3.01
N GLU A 82 -4.59 -13.71 -4.14
CA GLU A 82 -5.25 -13.53 -5.43
C GLU A 82 -5.96 -14.80 -5.95
N ARG A 83 -5.55 -15.99 -5.46
CA ARG A 83 -6.15 -17.28 -5.83
C ARG A 83 -7.52 -17.44 -5.16
N SER A 84 -7.73 -16.82 -4.01
CA SER A 84 -9.00 -16.77 -3.27
C SER A 84 -10.06 -15.86 -3.91
N TRP A 85 -9.63 -14.90 -4.74
CA TRP A 85 -10.52 -14.05 -5.55
C TRP A 85 -10.92 -14.71 -6.87
N ALA A 86 -9.98 -15.32 -7.59
CA ALA A 86 -10.24 -15.98 -8.87
C ALA A 86 -11.14 -17.23 -8.72
N SER A 87 -10.97 -18.01 -7.63
CA SER A 87 -11.80 -19.19 -7.37
C SER A 87 -13.25 -18.89 -6.99
N ARG A 88 -13.60 -17.64 -6.65
CA ARG A 88 -14.99 -17.22 -6.35
C ARG A 88 -15.73 -16.58 -7.53
N ARG A 89 -15.08 -16.44 -8.69
CA ARG A 89 -15.68 -15.85 -9.90
C ARG A 89 -15.71 -16.78 -11.12
N MET A 90 -15.26 -18.03 -10.97
CA MET A 90 -15.37 -19.10 -11.98
C MET A 90 -16.10 -20.34 -11.44
N ALA A 91 -17.16 -20.12 -10.66
CA ALA A 91 -18.14 -21.16 -10.34
C ALA A 91 -19.55 -20.64 -10.70
N SER A 92 -19.88 -20.72 -11.98
CA SER A 92 -21.24 -20.87 -12.53
C SER A 92 -21.16 -21.49 -13.91
#